data_AF-A0A1M3HNY0-F1
#
_entry.id   AF-A0A1M3HNY0-F1
#
_cell.length_a   1.000
_cell.length_b   1.000
_cell.length_c   1.000
_cell.angle_alpha   90.00
_cell.angle_beta   90.00
_cell.angle_gamma   90.00
#
_symmetry.space_group_name_H-M   'P 1'
#
loop_
_entity.id
_entity.type
_entity.pdbx_description
1 polymer ?
#
loop_
_entity_poly.entity_id
_entity_poly.type
_entity_poly.pdbx_seq_one_letter_code
_entity_poly.pdbx_strand_id
1 'polypeptide(L)'
;MASSPMISLNALNLQLQAHGYLHEARLISFTAPREARLSGGPMAVIPEQKRARPFHEDHVNEELFAMLSCAEPLRYADAGNYWDDES
;
A
#
# COMPACT_ATOMS: atom_id res chain seq x y z
N MET A 1 -2.07 19.50 -22.93
CA MET A 1 -1.35 20.24 -21.86
C MET A 1 -0.47 19.24 -21.14
N ALA A 2 0.82 19.54 -20.92
CA ALA A 2 1.71 18.65 -20.20
C ALA A 2 1.24 18.56 -18.74
N SER A 3 1.09 17.34 -18.19
CA SER A 3 0.75 17.16 -16.79
C SER A 3 1.93 17.61 -15.93
N SER A 4 1.65 18.42 -14.88
CA SER A 4 2.68 18.86 -13.93
C SER A 4 3.43 17.63 -13.39
N PRO A 5 4.77 17.61 -13.28
CA PRO A 5 5.50 16.44 -12.77
C PRO A 5 5.27 16.23 -11.26
N MET A 6 4.76 17.23 -10.55
CA MET A 6 4.46 17.15 -9.12
C MET A 6 3.06 16.59 -8.88
N ILE A 7 2.96 15.67 -7.91
CA ILE A 7 1.68 15.17 -7.38
C ILE A 7 1.52 15.73 -5.96
N SER A 8 0.44 16.46 -5.72
CA SER A 8 0.04 16.82 -4.36
C SER A 8 -0.74 15.67 -3.75
N LEU A 9 -0.22 15.10 -2.66
CA LEU A 9 -0.88 13.98 -1.96
C LEU A 9 -2.26 14.39 -1.42
N ASN A 10 -2.43 15.65 -1.04
CA ASN A 10 -3.71 16.20 -0.54
C ASN A 10 -4.80 16.28 -1.61
N ALA A 11 -4.44 16.20 -2.89
CA ALA A 11 -5.38 16.23 -4.01
C ALA A 11 -5.79 14.83 -4.49
N LEU A 12 -5.25 13.77 -3.87
CA LEU A 12 -5.53 12.39 -4.25
C LEU A 12 -6.87 11.93 -3.69
N ASN A 13 -7.74 11.41 -4.55
CA ASN A 13 -9.02 10.84 -4.15
C ASN A 13 -8.91 9.34 -3.84
N LEU A 14 -8.50 9.04 -2.60
CA LEU A 14 -8.31 7.66 -2.15
C LEU A 14 -9.62 6.86 -2.16
N GLN A 15 -9.57 5.65 -2.69
CA GLN A 15 -10.70 4.72 -2.72
C GLN A 15 -10.59 3.73 -1.56
N LEU A 16 -11.71 3.52 -0.85
CA LEU A 16 -11.77 2.53 0.22
C LEU A 16 -11.72 1.11 -0.36
N GLN A 17 -10.84 0.28 0.18
CA GLN A 17 -10.86 -1.16 0.02
C GLN A 17 -10.95 -1.78 1.41
N ALA A 18 -11.93 -2.66 1.61
CA ALA A 18 -12.16 -3.35 2.87
C ALA A 18 -12.50 -4.82 2.61
N HIS A 19 -11.98 -5.70 3.45
CA HIS A 19 -12.28 -7.13 3.39
C HIS A 19 -12.32 -7.75 4.79
N GLY A 20 -13.51 -8.23 5.18
CA GLY A 20 -13.73 -8.72 6.53
C GLY A 20 -13.51 -7.63 7.59
N TYR A 21 -13.22 -8.06 8.82
CA TYR A 21 -13.05 -7.15 9.94
C TYR A 21 -11.63 -6.55 10.03
N LEU A 22 -10.61 -7.33 9.67
CA LEU A 22 -9.21 -6.98 9.90
C LEU A 22 -8.60 -6.09 8.80
N HIS A 23 -9.14 -6.13 7.58
CA HIS A 23 -8.49 -5.47 6.44
C HIS A 23 -9.26 -4.24 5.97
N GLU A 24 -8.58 -3.11 5.98
CA GLU A 24 -9.10 -1.84 5.48
C GLU A 24 -7.94 -0.93 5.07
N ALA A 25 -8.03 -0.35 3.88
CA ALA A 25 -7.10 0.66 3.41
C ALA A 25 -7.78 1.61 2.43
N ARG A 26 -7.37 2.88 2.45
CA ARG A 26 -7.73 3.87 1.43
C ARG A 26 -6.57 4.00 0.46
N LEU A 27 -6.79 3.65 -0.81
CA LEU A 27 -5.73 3.44 -1.80
C LEU A 27 -5.94 4.29 -3.06
N ILE A 28 -4.84 4.66 -3.71
CA ILE A 28 -4.86 5.15 -5.10
C ILE A 28 -3.58 4.76 -5.82
N SER A 29 -3.68 4.33 -7.08
CA SER A 29 -2.51 4.23 -7.95
C SER A 29 -2.10 5.62 -8.40
N PHE A 30 -0.90 6.06 -8.01
CA PHE A 30 -0.37 7.36 -8.43
C PHE A 30 0.39 7.29 -9.76
N THR A 31 0.66 6.08 -10.26
CA THR A 31 1.42 5.83 -11.49
C THR A 31 0.56 5.50 -12.70
N ALA A 32 -0.61 4.87 -12.51
CA ALA A 32 -1.52 4.56 -13.62
C ALA A 32 -1.91 5.80 -14.46
N PRO A 33 -2.14 7.00 -13.88
CA PRO A 33 -2.45 8.19 -14.67
C PRO A 33 -1.27 8.79 -15.45
N ARG A 34 -0.05 8.25 -15.30
CA ARG A 34 1.20 8.86 -15.82
C ARG A 34 2.02 7.94 -16.72
N GLU A 35 1.47 6.80 -17.13
CA GLU A 35 2.14 5.84 -18.01
C GLU A 35 3.55 5.42 -17.51
N ALA A 36 3.77 5.39 -16.19
CA ALA A 36 5.03 4.90 -15.67
C ALA A 36 5.19 3.42 -16.06
N ARG A 37 6.25 3.10 -16.81
CA ARG A 37 6.42 1.77 -17.44
C ARG A 37 7.24 0.78 -16.63
N LEU A 38 8.07 1.28 -15.72
CA LEU A 38 9.10 0.48 -15.04
C LEU A 38 8.85 0.33 -13.54
N SER A 39 8.25 1.34 -12.91
CA SER A 39 7.98 1.33 -11.48
C SER A 39 6.69 2.06 -11.19
N GLY A 40 6.02 1.58 -10.15
CA GLY A 40 4.83 2.22 -9.65
C GLY A 40 4.26 1.47 -8.48
N GLY A 41 3.14 1.97 -7.99
CA GLY A 41 2.49 1.40 -6.84
C GLY A 41 1.35 2.26 -6.36
N PRO A 42 0.58 1.76 -5.38
CA PRO A 42 -0.42 2.56 -4.71
C PRO A 42 0.21 3.42 -3.60
N MET A 43 -0.40 4.56 -3.33
CA MET A 43 -0.36 5.17 -2.01
C MET A 43 -1.47 4.52 -1.18
N ALA A 44 -1.19 4.18 0.08
CA ALA A 44 -2.15 3.60 1.00
C ALA A 44 -2.22 4.41 2.31
N VAL A 45 -3.42 4.55 2.85
CA VAL A 45 -3.66 4.98 4.24
C VAL A 45 -4.39 3.85 4.95
N ILE A 46 -3.81 3.35 6.02
CA ILE A 46 -4.34 2.23 6.81
C ILE A 46 -4.84 2.82 8.13
N PRO A 47 -6.12 2.63 8.49
CA PRO A 47 -6.62 3.06 9.79
C PRO A 47 -5.91 2.34 10.93
N GLU A 48 -5.94 2.92 12.12
CA GLU A 48 -5.43 2.28 13.32
C GLU A 48 -6.07 0.89 13.51
N GLN A 49 -5.25 -0.08 13.96
CA GLN A 49 -5.67 -1.47 14.21
C GLN A 49 -6.14 -2.25 12.97
N LYS A 50 -6.05 -1.67 11.76
CA LYS A 50 -6.35 -2.36 10.50
C LYS A 50 -5.06 -2.84 9.82
N ARG A 51 -5.22 -3.82 8.95
CA ARG A 51 -4.15 -4.34 8.07
C ARG A 51 -4.47 -3.90 6.63
N ALA A 52 -3.43 -3.55 5.85
CA ALA A 52 -3.63 -3.14 4.46
C ALA A 52 -4.14 -4.29 3.58
N ARG A 53 -3.57 -5.48 3.77
CA ARG A 53 -3.85 -6.73 3.04
C ARG A 53 -3.56 -7.93 3.94
N PRO A 54 -4.09 -9.12 3.61
CA PRO A 54 -3.59 -10.38 4.18
C PRO A 54 -2.09 -10.55 3.92
N PHE A 55 -1.43 -11.44 4.67
CA PHE A 55 -0.08 -11.87 4.33
C PHE A 55 -0.07 -12.43 2.90
N HIS A 56 0.84 -11.92 2.08
CA HIS A 56 1.02 -12.34 0.69
C HIS A 56 2.49 -12.22 0.33
N GLU A 57 2.86 -12.98 -0.69
CA GLU A 57 4.17 -12.90 -1.33
C GLU A 57 3.91 -12.62 -2.81
N ASP A 58 4.59 -11.61 -3.35
CA ASP A 58 4.55 -11.28 -4.76
C ASP A 58 5.88 -11.67 -5.40
N HIS A 59 5.85 -12.66 -6.30
CA HIS A 59 7.05 -13.11 -7.04
C HIS A 59 7.25 -12.34 -8.36
N VAL A 60 6.38 -11.37 -8.65
CA VAL A 60 6.31 -10.71 -9.97
C VAL A 60 7.13 -9.41 -9.99
N ASN A 61 7.41 -8.81 -8.82
CA ASN A 61 8.09 -7.55 -8.68
C ASN A 61 8.80 -7.43 -7.33
N GLU A 62 9.87 -6.64 -7.28
CA GLU A 62 10.41 -6.15 -6.01
C GLU A 62 9.47 -5.08 -5.45
N GLU A 63 9.24 -5.11 -4.13
CA GLU A 63 8.40 -4.14 -3.44
C GLU A 63 9.21 -3.23 -2.51
N LEU A 64 8.95 -1.93 -2.58
CA LEU A 64 9.54 -0.94 -1.69
C LEU A 64 8.43 -0.17 -0.96
N PHE A 65 8.56 -0.05 0.35
CA PHE A 65 7.66 0.72 1.19
C PHE A 65 8.32 2.02 1.66
N ALA A 66 7.67 3.15 1.37
CA ALA A 66 8.06 4.45 1.90
C ALA A 66 7.01 4.92 2.92
N MET A 67 7.39 4.96 4.20
CA MET A 67 6.51 5.40 5.28
C MET A 67 6.49 6.93 5.35
N LEU A 68 5.36 7.55 4.96
CA LEU A 68 5.20 9.01 4.95
C LEU A 68 4.73 9.56 6.30
N SER A 69 3.92 8.78 7.02
CA SER A 69 3.60 9.02 8.43
C SER A 69 3.23 7.70 9.08
N CYS A 70 3.94 7.31 10.13
CA CYS A 70 3.58 6.18 10.96
C CYS A 70 4.28 6.29 12.30
N ALA A 71 3.60 5.90 13.37
CA ALA A 71 4.20 5.75 14.70
C ALA A 71 4.58 4.29 15.01
N GLU A 72 4.02 3.33 14.27
CA GLU A 72 4.17 1.90 14.53
C GLU A 72 5.12 1.21 13.53
N PRO A 73 5.78 0.12 13.93
CA PRO A 73 6.66 -0.62 13.04
C PRO A 73 5.90 -1.37 11.94
N LEU A 74 6.49 -1.43 10.75
CA LEU A 74 6.06 -2.34 9.69
C LEU A 74 6.31 -3.78 10.14
N ARG A 75 5.28 -4.61 10.11
CA ARG A 75 5.42 -6.06 10.32
C ARG A 75 5.67 -6.72 8.96
N TYR A 76 6.78 -7.44 8.85
CA TYR A 76 7.09 -8.29 7.71
C TYR A 76 7.38 -9.70 8.24
N ALA A 77 6.97 -10.72 7.48
CA ALA A 77 7.34 -12.10 7.78
C ALA A 77 8.68 -12.39 7.10
N ASP A 78 9.62 -12.96 7.86
CA ASP A 78 10.73 -13.71 7.28
C ASP A 78 10.22 -15.12 6.96
N ALA A 79 10.84 -15.81 6.00
CA ALA A 79 10.37 -17.06 5.39
C ALA A 79 10.07 -18.21 6.39
N GLY A 80 10.39 -18.05 7.68
CA GLY A 80 10.11 -19.01 8.75
C GLY A 80 8.80 -18.83 9.54
N ASN A 81 8.10 -17.69 9.45
CA ASN A 81 7.01 -17.34 10.40
C ASN A 81 5.60 -17.26 9.78
N TYR A 82 5.37 -17.95 8.66
CA TYR A 82 4.11 -17.86 7.89
C TYR A 82 2.84 -18.37 8.62
N TRP A 83 2.95 -18.93 9.83
CA TRP A 83 1.89 -19.74 10.45
C TRP A 83 1.35 -19.24 11.79
N ASP A 84 1.90 -18.17 12.39
CA ASP A 84 1.57 -17.83 13.80
C ASP A 84 0.58 -16.66 13.99
N ASP A 85 0.08 -16.00 12.93
CA ASP A 85 -0.72 -14.75 13.05
C ASP A 85 -2.14 -14.84 12.42
N GLU A 86 -2.66 -16.06 12.24
CA GLU A 86 -4.06 -16.34 11.79
C GLU A 86 -5.01 -16.83 12.91
N SER A 87 -4.59 -16.82 14.18
CA SER A 87 -5.45 -17.18 15.33
C SER A 87 -6.00 -15.97 16.08
#